data_AF-A0A845FG23-F1
#
_entry.id   AF-A0A845FG23-F1
#
_cell.length_a   1.000
_cell.length_b   1.000
_cell.length_c   1.000
_cell.angle_alpha   90.00
_cell.angle_beta   90.00
_cell.angle_gamma   90.00
#
_symmetry.space_group_name_H-M   'P 1'
#
loop_
_entity.id
_entity.type
_entity.pdbx_description
1 polymer ?
#
loop_
_entity_poly.entity_id
_entity_poly.type
_entity_poly.pdbx_seq_one_letter_code
_entity_poly.pdbx_strand_id
1 'polypeptide(L)' 'MVVSGKVHYKHHQIDFEVRMNHEDIKEGEIASEEAKHALIHAINRKFRVKYPLSSTIDPVHVRQL' A
#
# COMPACT_ATOMS: atom_id res chain seq x y z
N MET A 1 -3.72 1.71 12.37
CA MET A 1 -4.50 2.22 11.23
C MET A 1 -4.69 1.13 10.19
N VAL A 2 -5.78 1.22 9.43
CA VAL A 2 -6.02 0.40 8.25
C VAL A 2 -5.76 1.28 7.03
N VAL A 3 -4.91 0.83 6.12
CA VAL A 3 -4.63 1.49 4.85
C VAL A 3 -5.24 0.66 3.76
N SER A 4 -6.05 1.28 2.91
CA SER A 4 -6.69 0.65 1.77
C SER A 4 -6.42 1.44 0.50
N GLY A 5 -6.52 0.79 -0.64
CA GLY A 5 -6.25 1.42 -1.93
C GLY A 5 -6.08 0.37 -3.02
N LYS A 6 -5.51 0.78 -4.14
CA LYS A 6 -5.25 -0.12 -5.27
C LYS A 6 -3.77 -0.07 -5.63
N VAL A 7 -3.15 -1.25 -5.74
CA VAL A 7 -1.79 -1.38 -6.25
C VAL A 7 -1.83 -1.92 -7.67
N HIS A 8 -0.95 -1.39 -8.51
CA HIS A 8 -0.85 -1.69 -9.93
C HIS A 8 0.58 -2.04 -10.32
N TYR A 9 0.72 -3.08 -11.13
CA TYR A 9 1.97 -3.41 -11.80
C TYR A 9 1.69 -4.09 -13.15
N LYS A 10 2.06 -3.41 -14.24
CA LYS A 10 1.79 -3.85 -15.62
C LYS A 10 0.29 -4.10 -15.83
N HIS A 11 -0.11 -5.34 -16.09
CA HIS A 11 -1.50 -5.75 -16.28
C HIS A 11 -2.15 -6.33 -15.01
N HIS A 12 -1.45 -6.30 -13.88
CA HIS A 12 -1.94 -6.80 -12.60
C HIS A 12 -2.32 -5.63 -11.71
N GLN A 13 -3.53 -5.68 -11.17
CA GLN A 13 -4.01 -4.74 -10.17
C GLN A 13 -4.74 -5.49 -9.08
N ILE A 14 -4.68 -5.00 -7.84
CA ILE A 14 -5.48 -5.53 -6.74
C ILE A 14 -5.88 -4.40 -5.80
N ASP A 15 -7.15 -4.45 -5.37
CA ASP A 15 -7.64 -3.66 -4.25
C ASP A 15 -7.13 -4.30 -2.95
N PHE A 16 -6.42 -3.52 -2.15
CA PHE A 16 -5.86 -3.98 -0.89
C PHE A 16 -6.48 -3.25 0.29
N GLU A 17 -6.46 -3.95 1.43
CA GLU A 17 -6.71 -3.38 2.73
C GLU A 17 -5.70 -4.01 3.67
N VAL A 18 -4.79 -3.25 4.28
CA VAL A 18 -3.75 -3.79 5.16
C VAL A 18 -3.71 -3.00 6.47
N ARG A 19 -3.47 -3.71 7.56
CA ARG A 19 -3.21 -3.07 8.86
C ARG A 19 -1.72 -2.80 8.96
N MET A 20 -1.36 -1.53 9.08
CA MET A 20 -0.01 -1.09 9.34
C MET A 20 -0.06 0.21 10.15
N ASN A 21 1.01 0.55 10.85
CA ASN A 21 1.17 1.84 11.51
C ASN A 21 2.44 2.47 10.95
N HIS A 22 2.31 3.55 10.19
CA HIS A 22 3.42 4.25 9.55
C HIS A 22 3.06 5.73 9.49
N GLU A 23 3.85 6.58 10.12
CA GLU A 23 3.52 8.01 10.30
C GLU A 23 3.49 8.77 8.97
N ASP A 24 4.23 8.26 7.98
CA ASP A 24 4.33 8.81 6.63
C ASP A 24 3.22 8.38 5.66
N ILE A 25 2.24 7.59 6.09
CA ILE A 25 1.06 7.25 5.27
C ILE A 25 -0.14 8.04 5.79
N LYS A 26 -0.62 8.96 4.96
CA LYS A 26 -1.77 9.82 5.24
C LYS A 26 -2.87 9.59 4.23
N GLU A 27 -4.05 10.11 4.52
CA GLU A 27 -5.17 10.07 3.57
C GLU A 27 -4.75 10.70 2.24
N GLY A 28 -4.88 9.94 1.16
CA GLY A 28 -4.57 10.34 -0.21
C GLY A 28 -3.07 10.37 -0.58
N GLU A 29 -2.16 10.19 0.38
CA GLU A 29 -0.72 10.42 0.14
C GLU A 29 0.19 9.46 0.93
N ILE A 30 1.27 9.04 0.26
CA ILE A 30 2.39 8.33 0.88
C ILE A 30 3.60 9.27 0.84
N ALA A 31 3.99 9.80 1.99
CA ALA A 31 4.97 10.89 2.10
C ALA A 31 6.44 10.44 1.98
N SER A 32 6.71 9.13 1.98
CA SER A 32 8.07 8.57 1.92
C SER A 32 8.12 7.29 1.09
N GLU A 33 9.24 7.08 0.38
CA GLU A 33 9.49 5.85 -0.38
C GLU A 33 9.63 4.63 0.54
N GLU A 34 10.19 4.79 1.75
CA GLU A 34 10.23 3.74 2.77
C GLU A 34 8.83 3.28 3.15
N ALA A 35 7.89 4.22 3.31
CA ALA A 35 6.50 3.93 3.62
C ALA A 35 5.80 3.17 2.48
N LYS A 36 6.08 3.57 1.23
CA LYS A 36 5.60 2.87 0.03
C LYS A 36 6.16 1.45 -0.04
N HIS A 37 7.45 1.26 0.21
CA HIS A 37 8.07 -0.07 0.24
C HIS A 37 7.47 -0.95 1.33
N ALA A 38 7.29 -0.42 2.54
CA ALA A 38 6.63 -1.11 3.64
C ALA A 38 5.19 -1.53 3.29
N LEU A 39 4.45 -0.65 2.62
CA LEU A 39 3.09 -0.93 2.16
C LEU A 39 3.07 -2.05 1.11
N ILE A 40 3.94 -2.01 0.10
CA ILE A 40 4.08 -3.07 -0.91
C ILE A 40 4.41 -4.41 -0.24
N HIS A 41 5.33 -4.42 0.73
CA HIS A 41 5.64 -5.63 1.50
C HIS A 41 4.44 -6.17 2.29
N ALA A 42 3.66 -5.29 2.92
CA ALA A 42 2.44 -5.67 3.64
C ALA A 42 1.40 -6.29 2.70
N ILE A 43 1.20 -5.69 1.51
CA ILE A 43 0.30 -6.21 0.47
C ILE A 43 0.78 -7.58 -0.01
N ASN A 44 2.06 -7.70 -0.38
CA ASN A 44 2.66 -8.95 -0.82
C ASN A 44 2.46 -10.08 0.20
N ARG A 45 2.65 -9.77 1.50
CA ARG A 45 2.45 -10.73 2.59
C ARG A 45 0.98 -11.12 2.77
N LYS A 46 0.05 -10.15 2.74
CA LYS A 46 -1.39 -10.42 2.96
C LYS A 46 -1.99 -11.22 1.81
N PHE A 47 -1.70 -10.84 0.57
CA PHE A 47 -2.31 -11.41 -0.63
C PHE A 47 -1.48 -12.52 -1.27
N ARG A 48 -0.31 -12.87 -0.69
CA ARG A 48 0.65 -13.86 -1.23
C ARG A 48 1.06 -13.57 -2.68
N VAL A 49 1.26 -12.30 -2.99
CA VAL A 49 1.69 -11.77 -4.30
C VAL A 49 3.13 -11.25 -4.22
N LYS A 50 3.72 -10.92 -5.38
CA LYS A 50 5.10 -10.44 -5.51
C LYS A 50 5.17 -9.15 -6.35
N TYR A 51 4.47 -8.11 -5.91
CA TYR A 51 4.62 -6.78 -6.49
C TYR A 51 6.03 -6.24 -6.23
N PRO A 52 6.75 -5.77 -7.26
CA PRO A 52 8.04 -5.12 -7.07
C PRO A 52 7.86 -3.73 -6.45
N LEU A 53 8.94 -3.18 -5.91
CA LEU A 53 8.95 -1.83 -5.31
C LEU A 53 8.65 -0.71 -6.33
N SER A 54 8.85 -0.99 -7.62
CA SER A 54 8.45 -0.13 -8.73
C SER A 54 6.95 -0.12 -9.03
N SER A 55 6.13 -0.83 -8.24
CA SER A 55 4.68 -0.82 -8.39
C SER A 55 4.10 0.55 -8.04
N THR A 56 3.04 0.91 -8.74
CA THR A 56 2.30 2.16 -8.52
C THR A 56 1.17 1.88 -7.54
N ILE A 57 0.93 2.79 -6.61
CA ILE A 57 -0.17 2.71 -5.66
C ILE A 57 -1.03 3.94 -5.92
N ASP A 58 -2.32 3.72 -6.16
CA ASP A 58 -3.29 4.81 -6.23
C ASP A 58 -3.38 5.53 -4.87
N PRO A 59 -3.95 6.75 -4.82
CA PRO A 59 -4.19 7.44 -3.55
C PRO A 59 -4.85 6.52 -2.52
N VAL A 60 -4.22 6.44 -1.33
CA VAL A 60 -4.61 5.49 -0.28
C VAL A 60 -5.66 6.09 0.64
N HIS A 61 -6.58 5.26 1.12
CA HIS A 61 -7.56 5.62 2.14
C HIS A 61 -7.12 5.06 3.50
N VAL A 62 -7.03 5.92 4.51
CA VAL A 62 -6.52 5.61 5.85
C VAL A 62 -7.66 5.71 6.86
N ARG A 63 -7.99 4.56 7.47
CA ARG A 63 -8.94 4.49 8.58
C ARG A 63 -8.18 4.32 9.90
N GLN A 64 -8.23 5.34 10.75
CA GLN A 64 -7.79 5.23 12.13
C GLN A 64 -8.87 4.44 12.91
N LEU A 65 -8.47 3.29 13.46
CA LEU A 65 -9.30 2.43 14.32
C LEU A 65 -8.91 2.66 15.77
#